data_AF-D1ADC6-F1
#
_entry.id   AF-D1ADC6-F1
#
_cell.length_a   1.000
_cell.length_b   1.000
_cell.length_c   1.000
_cell.angle_alpha   90.00
_cell.angle_beta   90.00
_cell.angle_gamma   90.00
#
_symmetry.space_group_name_H-M   'P 1'
#
loop_
_entity.id
_entity.type
_entity.pdbx_description
1 polymer ?
#
loop_
_entity_poly.entity_id
_entity_poly.type
_entity_poly.pdbx_seq_one_letter_code
_entity_poly.pdbx_strand_id
1 'polypeptide(L)'
;MSTEAHSAVRCPHCRTPLTLSTADGKSVAQPVREEWSPPPVKEVLAVYGDRVKDASVAARGAARVRESMARARRAAAQRRAAQSMRSRPSRSA
;
A
#
# COMPACT_ATOMS: atom_id res chain seq x y z
N MET A 1 -20.28 -28.31 0.49
CA MET A 1 -19.04 -29.08 0.27
C MET A 1 -19.43 -30.54 0.37
N SER A 2 -19.60 -31.21 -0.76
CA SER A 2 -20.06 -32.59 -0.80
C SER A 2 -18.86 -33.50 -0.64
N THR A 3 -18.69 -34.10 0.54
CA THR A 3 -17.72 -35.18 0.74
C THR A 3 -18.34 -36.47 0.21
N GLU A 4 -18.10 -36.78 -1.07
CA GLU A 4 -18.41 -38.10 -1.58
C GLU A 4 -17.43 -39.10 -0.98
N ALA A 5 -17.92 -39.89 -0.03
CA ALA A 5 -17.20 -41.03 0.50
C ALA A 5 -17.14 -42.11 -0.58
N HIS A 6 -16.14 -42.01 -1.47
CA HIS A 6 -15.88 -43.07 -2.45
C HIS A 6 -15.38 -44.31 -1.71
N SER A 7 -16.33 -45.20 -1.37
CA SER A 7 -16.12 -46.46 -0.65
C SER A 7 -15.19 -47.47 -1.35
N ALA A 8 -14.65 -47.11 -2.51
CA ALA A 8 -13.82 -47.96 -3.35
C ALA A 8 -12.33 -47.93 -2.96
N VAL A 9 -11.83 -46.89 -2.29
CA VAL A 9 -10.40 -46.80 -1.94
C VAL A 9 -10.19 -47.19 -0.48
N ARG A 10 -9.61 -48.38 -0.27
CA ARG A 10 -9.27 -48.91 1.07
C ARG A 10 -7.78 -49.10 1.19
N CYS A 11 -7.24 -48.88 2.39
CA CYS A 11 -5.84 -49.19 2.67
C CYS A 11 -5.59 -50.70 2.58
N PRO A 12 -4.60 -51.18 1.80
CA PRO A 12 -4.33 -52.61 1.64
C PRO A 12 -3.83 -53.28 2.94
N HIS A 13 -3.33 -52.50 3.90
CA HIS A 13 -2.74 -53.02 5.13
C HIS A 13 -3.75 -53.18 6.29
N CYS A 14 -4.74 -52.30 6.39
CA CYS A 14 -5.71 -52.30 7.50
C CYS A 14 -7.17 -52.19 7.07
N ARG A 15 -7.46 -52.15 5.76
CA ARG A 15 -8.79 -52.09 5.13
C ARG A 15 -9.66 -50.88 5.50
N THR A 16 -9.08 -49.89 6.17
CA THR A 16 -9.75 -48.63 6.51
C THR A 16 -10.12 -47.85 5.25
N PRO A 17 -11.35 -47.31 5.15
CA PRO A 17 -11.77 -46.48 4.03
C PRO A 17 -10.98 -45.17 4.02
N LEU A 18 -10.44 -44.79 2.86
CA LEU A 18 -9.68 -43.55 2.69
C LEU A 18 -10.59 -42.50 2.06
N THR A 19 -10.64 -41.31 2.67
CA THR A 19 -11.34 -40.15 2.12
C THR A 19 -10.38 -39.34 1.27
N LEU A 20 -10.63 -39.26 -0.04
CA LEU A 20 -9.86 -38.41 -0.93
C LEU A 20 -10.43 -36.98 -0.86
N SER A 21 -9.57 -36.02 -0.55
CA SER A 21 -9.91 -34.59 -0.65
C SER A 21 -9.27 -34.04 -1.92
N THR A 22 -10.09 -33.58 -2.87
CA THR A 22 -9.59 -32.82 -4.01
C THR A 22 -9.15 -31.45 -3.51
N ALA A 23 -7.85 -31.24 -3.39
CA ALA A 23 -7.30 -29.92 -3.12
C ALA A 23 -7.41 -29.11 -4.41
N ASP A 24 -8.49 -28.34 -4.56
CA ASP A 24 -8.49 -27.23 -5.50
C ASP A 24 -7.33 -26.31 -5.11
N GLY A 25 -6.40 -26.06 -6.03
CA GLY A 25 -5.16 -25.29 -5.84
C GLY A 25 -5.35 -23.81 -5.47
N LYS A 26 -6.51 -23.46 -4.91
CA LYS A 26 -6.90 -22.15 -4.37
C LYS A 26 -7.15 -22.18 -2.85
N SER A 27 -7.01 -23.33 -2.19
CA SER A 27 -7.14 -23.40 -0.74
C SER A 27 -5.81 -23.05 -0.06
N VAL A 28 -5.71 -21.83 0.48
CA VAL A 28 -4.68 -21.47 1.45
C VAL A 28 -4.85 -22.39 2.65
N ALA A 29 -3.90 -23.28 2.86
CA ALA A 29 -3.85 -24.12 4.05
C ALA A 29 -3.92 -23.22 5.28
N GLN A 30 -4.88 -23.46 6.18
CA GLN A 30 -4.88 -22.79 7.48
C GLN A 30 -3.66 -23.27 8.25
N PRO A 31 -2.73 -22.39 8.65
CA PRO A 31 -1.55 -22.84 9.37
C PRO A 31 -1.95 -23.27 10.78
N VAL A 32 -1.92 -24.58 11.00
CA VAL A 32 -1.84 -25.20 12.33
C VAL A 32 -0.45 -24.90 12.88
N ARG A 33 -0.34 -23.77 13.58
CA ARG A 33 0.58 -23.42 14.68
C ARG A 33 0.58 -21.90 14.78
N GLU A 34 0.46 -21.38 16.01
CA GLU A 34 0.91 -20.02 16.35
C GLU A 34 2.45 -20.00 16.26
N GLU A 35 2.94 -20.16 15.03
CA GLU A 35 4.34 -19.98 14.68
C GLU A 35 4.59 -18.48 14.75
N TRP A 36 5.54 -18.07 15.59
CA TRP A 36 5.95 -16.68 15.73
C TRP A 36 6.22 -16.09 14.34
N SER A 37 5.27 -15.29 13.84
CA SER A 37 5.40 -14.63 12.55
C SER A 37 6.24 -13.38 12.78
N PRO A 38 7.41 -13.25 12.14
CA PRO A 38 8.23 -12.07 12.33
C PRO A 38 7.43 -10.83 11.91
N PRO A 39 7.57 -9.71 12.64
CA PRO A 39 6.86 -8.49 12.31
C PRO A 39 7.16 -8.09 10.87
N PRO A 40 6.18 -7.55 10.14
CA PRO A 40 6.36 -7.19 8.74
C PRO A 40 7.52 -6.20 8.60
N VAL A 41 8.30 -6.36 7.53
CA VAL A 41 9.56 -5.61 7.30
C VAL A 41 9.41 -4.09 7.47
N LYS A 42 8.24 -3.54 7.13
CA LYS A 42 7.93 -2.10 7.31
C LYS A 42 8.01 -1.63 8.76
N GLU A 43 7.63 -2.49 9.71
CA GLU A 43 7.66 -2.20 11.15
C GLU A 43 9.09 -2.33 11.67
N VAL A 44 9.82 -3.35 11.22
CA VAL A 44 11.25 -3.52 11.51
C VAL A 44 12.06 -2.31 11.02
N LEU A 45 11.83 -1.87 9.79
CA LEU A 45 12.51 -0.69 9.22
C LEU A 45 12.14 0.63 9.92
N ALA A 46 10.92 0.73 10.47
CA ALA A 46 10.52 1.88 11.26
C ALA A 46 11.31 1.95 12.57
N VAL A 47 11.53 0.79 13.22
CA VAL A 47 12.35 0.66 14.44
C VAL A 47 13.83 0.94 14.14
N TYR A 48 14.41 0.31 13.11
CA TYR A 48 15.84 0.47 12.78
C TYR A 48 16.20 1.85 12.19
N GLY A 49 15.26 2.49 11.50
CA GLY A 49 15.50 3.79 10.89
C GLY A 49 15.32 4.98 11.85
N ASP A 50 15.00 4.72 13.13
CA ASP A 50 14.45 5.70 14.08
C ASP A 50 13.26 6.49 13.47
N ARG A 51 12.64 5.89 12.45
CA ARG A 51 11.51 6.44 11.69
C ARG A 51 10.23 5.95 12.34
N VAL A 52 10.06 6.26 13.61
CA VAL A 52 8.69 6.37 14.14
C VAL A 52 8.03 7.42 13.25
N LYS A 53 6.98 7.02 12.52
CA LYS A 53 6.25 7.94 11.65
C LYS A 53 5.56 8.98 12.54
N ASP A 54 6.29 10.00 12.97
CA ASP A 54 5.72 11.12 13.69
C ASP A 54 4.86 11.90 12.70
N ALA A 55 3.57 11.60 12.73
CA ALA A 55 2.57 12.23 11.90
C ALA A 55 2.57 13.76 12.07
N SER A 56 2.96 14.27 13.24
CA SER A 56 3.05 15.70 13.51
C SER A 56 4.21 16.35 12.76
N VAL A 57 5.38 15.69 12.71
CA VAL A 57 6.54 16.16 11.93
C VAL A 57 6.21 16.12 10.44
N ALA A 58 5.60 15.04 9.96
CA ALA A 58 5.18 14.91 8.57
C ALA A 58 4.16 15.99 8.18
N ALA A 59 3.17 16.26 9.04
CA ALA A 59 2.17 17.31 8.81
C ALA A 59 2.79 18.71 8.76
N ARG A 60 3.72 19.03 9.68
CA ARG A 60 4.47 20.29 9.67
C ARG A 60 5.31 20.45 8.41
N GLY A 61 6.01 19.40 7.98
CA GLY A 61 6.78 19.40 6.74
C GLY A 61 5.89 19.65 5.52
N ALA A 62 4.76 18.95 5.42
CA ALA A 62 3.79 19.13 4.34
C ALA A 62 3.21 20.55 4.31
N ALA A 63 2.95 21.16 5.48
CA ALA A 63 2.49 22.55 5.56
C ALA A 63 3.52 23.54 4.99
N ARG A 64 4.81 23.39 5.34
CA ARG A 64 5.89 24.23 4.81
C ARG A 64 6.03 24.11 3.29
N VAL A 65 5.90 22.89 2.74
CA VAL A 65 5.93 22.65 1.29
C VAL A 65 4.76 23.35 0.59
N ARG A 66 3.54 23.21 1.12
CA ARG A 66 2.35 23.88 0.58
C ARG A 66 2.52 25.39 0.57
N GLU A 67 3.02 25.96 1.66
CA GLU A 67 3.27 27.39 1.77
C GLU A 67 4.32 27.86 0.75
N SER A 68 5.43 27.13 0.60
CA SER A 68 6.47 27.42 -0.38
C SER A 68 5.91 27.42 -1.81
N MET A 69 5.12 26.40 -2.16
CA MET A 69 4.48 26.31 -3.47
C MET A 69 3.48 27.45 -3.71
N ALA A 70 2.72 27.83 -2.68
CA ALA A 70 1.81 28.97 -2.77
C ALA A 70 2.56 30.30 -2.99
N ARG A 71 3.70 30.50 -2.31
CA ARG A 71 4.58 31.66 -2.55
C ARG A 71 5.13 31.66 -3.97
N ALA A 72 5.64 30.52 -4.44
CA ALA A 72 6.17 30.38 -5.80
C ALA A 72 5.12 30.69 -6.88
N ARG A 73 3.89 30.20 -6.69
CA ARG A 73 2.76 30.49 -7.60
C ARG A 73 2.41 31.97 -7.61
N ARG A 74 2.36 32.63 -6.44
CA ARG A 74 2.10 34.08 -6.36
C ARG A 74 3.20 34.88 -7.07
N ALA A 75 4.47 34.54 -6.85
CA ALA A 75 5.58 35.20 -7.52
C ALA A 75 5.54 35.01 -9.05
N ALA A 76 5.18 33.80 -9.52
CA ALA A 76 4.99 33.54 -10.94
C ALA A 76 3.83 34.34 -11.54
N ALA A 77 2.70 34.46 -10.83
CA ALA A 77 1.57 35.28 -11.25
C ALA A 77 1.95 36.77 -11.36
N GLN A 78 2.69 37.31 -10.38
CA GLN A 78 3.18 38.68 -10.42
C GLN A 78 4.11 38.93 -11.61
N ARG A 79 5.04 38.03 -11.89
CA ARG A 79 5.91 38.14 -13.08
C ARG A 79 5.11 38.16 -14.38
N ARG A 80 4.09 37.30 -14.51
CA ARG A 80 3.20 37.29 -15.68
C ARG A 80 2.40 38.59 -15.81
N ALA A 81 1.88 39.12 -14.71
CA ALA A 81 1.16 40.40 -14.71
C ALA A 81 2.09 41.57 -15.12
N ALA A 82 3.32 41.59 -14.61
CA ALA A 82 4.30 42.60 -15.00
C ALA A 82 4.70 42.48 -16.48
N GLN A 83 4.85 41.26 -16.99
CA GLN A 83 5.11 41.00 -18.41
C GLN A 83 3.93 41.45 -19.28
N SER A 84 2.69 41.13 -18.90
CA SER A 84 1.51 41.51 -19.70
C SER A 84 1.28 43.02 -19.73
N MET A 85 1.61 43.74 -18.65
CA MET A 85 1.60 45.21 -18.65
C MET A 85 2.67 45.80 -19.58
N ARG A 86 3.87 45.19 -19.62
CA ARG A 86 4.96 45.63 -20.51
C ARG A 86 4.72 45.27 -21.98
N SER A 87 4.10 44.13 -22.24
CA SER A 87 3.79 43.65 -23.58
C SER A 87 2.47 44.20 -24.12
N ARG A 88 1.77 45.06 -23.37
CA ARG A 88 0.55 45.71 -23.83
C ARG A 88 0.96 46.78 -24.84
N PRO A 89 0.77 46.58 -26.16
CA PRO A 89 1.08 47.63 -27.11
C PRO A 89 0.22 48.85 -26.78
N SER A 90 0.81 50.05 -26.86
CA SER A 90 0.07 51.31 -26.79
C SER A 90 -0.91 51.35 -27.96
N ARG A 91 -2.12 50.82 -27.76
CA ARG A 91 -3.20 50.94 -28.73
C ARG A 91 -3.84 52.33 -28.58
N SER A 92 -3.18 53.29 -29.21
CA SER A 92 -3.63 54.65 -29.51
C SER A 92 -2.54 55.23 -30.42
N ALA A 93 -2.78 55.71 -31.64
CA ALA A 93 -3.98 56.11 -32.37
C ALA A 93 -3.91 55.62 -33.82
#